data_AF-A0A9Y2G4K2-F1
#
_entry.id   AF-A0A9Y2G4K2-F1
#
_cell.length_a   1.000
_cell.length_b   1.000
_cell.length_c   1.000
_cell.angle_alpha   90.00
_cell.angle_beta   90.00
_cell.angle_gamma   90.00
#
_symmetry.space_group_name_H-M   'P 1'
#
loop_
_entity.id
_entity.type
_entity.pdbx_description
1 polymer ?
#
loop_
_entity_poly.entity_id
_entity_poly.type
_entity_poly.pdbx_seq_one_letter_code
_entity_poly.pdbx_strand_id
1 'polypeptide(L)'
;MADIRYQETMWAEMKPDIYGGESCDQHVPAWECKAEGDMDVERGLKDIEFSASAFPPGTKIVVSLPCCPDCGLDAGFSQNGACECGFDWKAWAEERYQ
;
A
#
# COMPACT_ATOMS: atom_id res chain seq x y z
N MET A 1 14.14 -17.41 -13.44
CA MET A 1 13.17 -16.30 -13.37
C MET A 1 13.91 -15.10 -12.81
N ALA A 2 13.77 -13.93 -13.42
CA ALA A 2 14.35 -12.71 -12.86
C ALA A 2 13.69 -12.40 -11.51
N ASP A 3 14.48 -12.01 -10.51
CA ASP A 3 13.94 -11.59 -9.21
C ASP A 3 13.09 -10.34 -9.40
N ILE A 4 11.83 -10.42 -8.99
CA ILE A 4 10.92 -9.28 -9.05
C ILE A 4 11.27 -8.30 -7.93
N ARG A 5 11.44 -7.02 -8.30
CA ARG A 5 11.63 -5.94 -7.35
C ARG A 5 10.29 -5.33 -6.99
N TYR A 6 10.24 -4.65 -5.86
CA TYR A 6 9.06 -3.94 -5.40
C TYR A 6 9.41 -2.48 -5.15
N GLN A 7 8.46 -1.59 -5.43
CA GLN A 7 8.51 -0.17 -5.09
C GLN A 7 7.42 0.13 -4.06
N GLU A 8 7.80 0.76 -2.95
CA GLU A 8 6.85 1.24 -1.94
C GLU A 8 6.03 2.39 -2.52
N THR A 9 4.70 2.29 -2.43
CA THR A 9 3.78 3.30 -2.98
C THR A 9 2.91 3.94 -1.88
N MET A 10 2.69 3.22 -0.77
CA MET A 10 1.94 3.71 0.38
C MET A 10 2.52 3.15 1.67
N TRP A 11 2.48 3.95 2.73
CA TRP A 11 2.68 3.48 4.09
C TRP A 11 1.62 4.03 5.03
N ALA A 12 1.36 3.29 6.11
CA ALA A 12 0.59 3.75 7.25
C ALA A 12 1.35 3.42 8.54
N GLU A 13 1.41 4.37 9.47
CA GLU A 13 2.00 4.18 10.79
C GLU A 13 0.93 4.35 11.88
N MET A 14 0.88 3.43 12.83
CA MET A 14 0.00 3.54 14.00
C MET A 14 0.56 4.63 14.88
N LYS A 15 -0.02 5.83 14.74
CA LYS A 15 0.38 7.01 15.47
C LYS A 15 -0.84 7.53 16.22
N PRO A 16 -0.93 7.21 17.53
CA PRO A 16 -2.10 7.59 18.30
C PRO A 16 -2.21 9.12 18.38
N ASP A 17 -3.45 9.61 18.29
CA ASP A 17 -3.76 11.00 18.65
C ASP A 17 -3.70 11.12 20.17
N ILE A 18 -2.67 11.80 20.67
CA ILE A 18 -2.43 11.98 22.11
C ILE A 18 -3.31 13.08 22.72
N TYR A 19 -4.02 13.84 21.89
CA TYR A 19 -4.96 14.88 22.30
C TYR A 19 -6.40 14.53 21.89
N GLY A 20 -6.69 13.25 21.70
CA GLY A 20 -8.01 12.79 21.32
C GLY A 20 -9.01 12.79 22.47
N GLY A 21 -10.25 12.40 22.14
CA GLY A 21 -11.37 12.32 23.09
C GLY A 21 -12.02 13.67 23.39
N GLU A 22 -13.16 13.66 24.09
CA GLU A 22 -13.93 14.87 24.40
C GLU A 22 -13.17 15.88 25.29
N SER A 23 -12.20 15.39 26.06
CA SER A 23 -11.37 16.15 27.00
C SER A 23 -9.98 16.53 26.46
N CYS A 24 -9.65 16.11 25.23
CA CYS A 24 -8.34 16.33 24.59
C CYS A 24 -7.11 15.82 25.37
N ASP A 25 -7.30 14.78 26.19
CA ASP A 25 -6.27 14.17 27.04
C ASP A 25 -6.17 12.65 26.88
N GLN A 26 -6.86 12.09 25.88
CA GLN A 26 -6.94 10.66 25.65
C GLN A 26 -6.09 10.24 24.46
N HIS A 27 -5.41 9.11 24.59
CA HIS A 27 -4.71 8.48 23.48
C HIS A 27 -5.71 7.68 22.64
N VAL A 28 -6.02 8.16 21.45
CA VAL A 28 -6.92 7.50 20.51
C VAL A 28 -6.10 6.83 19.39
N PRO A 29 -6.22 5.51 19.17
CA PRO A 29 -5.54 4.84 18.07
C PRO A 29 -5.94 5.42 16.72
N ALA A 30 -4.95 5.79 15.91
CA ALA A 30 -5.15 6.33 14.57
C ALA A 30 -4.02 5.88 13.65
N TRP A 31 -4.31 5.84 12.35
CA TRP A 31 -3.31 5.63 11.31
C TRP A 31 -2.92 6.98 10.72
N GLU A 32 -1.62 7.26 10.66
CA GLU A 32 -1.06 8.29 9.78
C GLU A 32 -0.68 7.62 8.47
N CYS A 33 -1.34 8.00 7.36
CA CYS A 33 -1.15 7.39 6.06
C CYS A 33 -0.50 8.38 5.08
N LYS A 34 0.33 7.85 4.17
CA LYS A 34 0.83 8.57 3.00
C LYS A 34 0.80 7.65 1.79
N ALA A 35 0.20 8.11 0.70
CA ALA A 35 0.25 7.46 -0.60
C ALA A 35 0.96 8.37 -1.63
N GLU A 36 1.71 7.78 -2.55
CA GLU A 36 2.25 8.52 -3.70
C GLU A 36 1.13 9.02 -4.61
N GLY A 37 1.14 10.30 -4.93
CA GLY A 37 0.19 10.92 -5.86
C GLY A 37 -1.13 11.39 -5.25
N ASP A 38 -1.38 11.08 -3.98
CA ASP A 38 -2.62 11.48 -3.31
C ASP A 38 -2.52 12.88 -2.68
N MET A 39 -3.40 13.79 -3.11
CA MET A 39 -3.58 15.12 -2.52
C MET A 39 -4.85 15.24 -1.67
N ASP A 40 -5.71 14.21 -1.61
CA ASP A 40 -6.99 14.24 -0.89
C ASP A 40 -7.42 12.86 -0.39
N VAL A 41 -7.78 12.78 0.89
CA VAL A 41 -8.20 11.53 1.55
C VAL A 41 -9.52 11.00 0.96
N GLU A 42 -9.46 9.91 0.20
CA GLU A 42 -10.65 9.28 -0.36
C GLU A 42 -11.41 8.43 0.69
N ARG A 43 -12.75 8.52 0.69
CA ARG A 43 -13.63 7.70 1.56
C ARG A 43 -14.49 6.77 0.71
N GLY A 44 -14.51 5.48 1.09
CA GLY A 44 -15.41 4.47 0.55
C GLY A 44 -14.71 3.43 -0.32
N LEU A 45 -13.59 2.88 0.14
CA LEU A 45 -12.94 1.81 -0.58
C LEU A 45 -13.42 0.39 -0.17
N LYS A 46 -13.15 -0.59 -1.04
CA LYS A 46 -13.62 -1.99 -0.93
C LYS A 46 -12.65 -2.84 -0.08
N ASP A 47 -12.21 -2.28 1.04
CA ASP A 47 -10.82 -2.30 1.50
C ASP A 47 -10.29 -3.50 2.27
N ILE A 48 -8.95 -3.54 2.33
CA ILE A 48 -8.21 -4.11 3.45
C ILE A 48 -8.26 -3.09 4.60
N GLU A 49 -9.14 -3.33 5.57
CA GLU A 49 -9.27 -2.48 6.76
C GLU A 49 -8.37 -2.97 7.90
N PHE A 50 -7.50 -2.09 8.40
CA PHE A 50 -6.72 -2.33 9.60
C PHE A 50 -7.29 -1.55 10.76
N SER A 51 -7.67 -2.24 11.84
CA SER A 51 -8.08 -1.57 13.07
C SER A 51 -6.84 -1.07 13.83
N ALA A 52 -6.65 0.25 13.92
CA ALA A 52 -5.50 0.82 14.62
C ALA A 52 -5.40 0.36 16.09
N SER A 53 -6.54 0.08 16.74
CA SER A 53 -6.58 -0.41 18.12
C SER A 53 -6.08 -1.86 18.27
N ALA A 54 -5.99 -2.62 17.19
CA ALA A 54 -5.46 -3.98 17.20
C ALA A 54 -3.93 -4.02 17.18
N PHE A 55 -3.25 -2.89 17.01
CA PHE A 55 -1.81 -2.81 16.84
C PHE A 55 -1.17 -1.86 17.86
N PRO A 56 0.07 -2.14 18.32
CA PRO A 56 0.80 -1.21 19.17
C PRO A 56 1.27 0.03 18.39
N PRO A 57 1.48 1.18 19.07
CA PRO A 57 2.05 2.38 18.46
C PRO A 57 3.38 2.09 17.76
N GLY A 58 3.61 2.72 16.61
CA GLY A 58 4.79 2.50 15.76
C GLY A 58 4.68 1.28 14.83
N THR A 59 3.55 0.56 14.84
CA THR A 59 3.28 -0.45 13.81
C THR A 59 3.25 0.21 12.44
N LYS A 60 3.96 -0.38 11.47
CA LYS A 60 4.01 0.10 10.08
C LYS A 60 3.39 -0.90 9.13
N ILE A 61 2.48 -0.41 8.30
CA ILE A 61 1.95 -1.11 7.14
C ILE A 61 2.61 -0.47 5.93
N VAL A 62 3.18 -1.29 5.06
CA VAL A 62 3.82 -0.85 3.82
C VAL A 62 3.15 -1.59 2.68
N VAL A 63 2.69 -0.84 1.69
CA VAL A 63 2.18 -1.38 0.43
C VAL A 63 3.23 -1.14 -0.64
N SER A 64 3.67 -2.23 -1.26
CA SER A 64 4.64 -2.18 -2.34
C SER A 64 4.07 -2.83 -3.59
N LEU A 65 4.26 -2.18 -4.74
CA LEU A 65 3.87 -2.69 -6.04
C LEU A 65 5.05 -3.41 -6.69
N PRO A 66 4.82 -4.53 -7.39
CA PRO A 66 5.88 -5.19 -8.14
C PRO A 66 6.32 -4.34 -9.33
N CYS A 67 7.62 -4.34 -9.61
CA CYS A 67 8.21 -3.70 -10.78
C CYS A 67 8.44 -4.72 -11.89
N CYS A 68 8.18 -4.31 -13.13
CA CYS A 68 8.46 -5.12 -14.31
C CYS A 68 9.95 -5.50 -14.33
N PRO A 69 10.29 -6.80 -14.43
CA PRO A 69 11.69 -7.23 -14.41
C PRO A 69 12.47 -6.74 -15.62
N ASP A 70 11.79 -6.41 -16.72
CA ASP A 70 12.41 -6.04 -17.99
C ASP A 70 12.69 -4.53 -18.09
N CYS A 71 11.73 -3.68 -17.71
CA CYS A 71 11.87 -2.23 -17.84
C CYS A 71 11.88 -1.46 -16.51
N GLY A 72 11.61 -2.12 -15.39
CA GLY A 72 11.63 -1.52 -14.05
C GLY A 72 10.41 -0.66 -13.69
N LEU A 73 9.48 -0.42 -14.62
CA LEU A 73 8.23 0.30 -14.32
C LEU A 73 7.36 -0.51 -13.35
N ASP A 74 6.72 0.16 -12.39
CA ASP A 74 5.77 -0.51 -11.50
C ASP A 74 4.56 -1.05 -12.27
N ALA A 75 3.96 -2.11 -11.74
CA ALA A 75 2.81 -2.78 -12.34
C ALA A 75 1.55 -1.90 -12.41
N GLY A 76 1.53 -0.76 -11.69
CA GLY A 76 0.46 0.23 -11.79
C GLY A 76 0.37 0.88 -13.17
N PHE A 77 1.47 0.92 -13.93
CA PHE A 77 1.50 1.37 -15.33
C PHE A 77 1.09 0.27 -16.34
N SER A 78 0.65 -0.90 -15.88
CA SER A 78 0.19 -1.95 -16.80
C SER A 78 -1.11 -1.57 -17.51
N GLN A 79 -1.21 -1.89 -18.80
CA GLN A 79 -2.45 -1.74 -19.58
C GLN A 79 -2.90 -3.12 -20.04
N ASN A 80 -4.15 -3.47 -19.74
CA ASN A 80 -4.76 -4.76 -20.11
C ASN A 80 -3.97 -6.01 -19.65
N GLY A 81 -3.26 -5.93 -18.53
CA GLY A 81 -2.49 -7.06 -17.98
C GLY A 81 -1.11 -7.26 -18.61
N ALA A 82 -0.62 -6.30 -19.41
CA ALA A 82 0.74 -6.26 -19.92
C ALA A 82 1.44 -4.96 -19.52
N CYS A 83 2.74 -5.03 -19.30
CA CYS A 83 3.59 -3.85 -19.20
C CYS A 83 3.75 -3.20 -20.59
N GLU A 84 4.02 -1.89 -20.63
CA GLU A 84 4.26 -1.17 -21.90
C GLU A 84 5.44 -1.74 -22.70
N CYS A 85 6.43 -2.37 -22.04
CA CYS A 85 7.55 -3.03 -22.70
C CYS A 85 7.22 -4.43 -23.26
N GLY A 86 6.00 -4.92 -23.06
CA GLY A 86 5.52 -6.23 -23.53
C GLY A 86 5.61 -7.37 -22.50
N PHE A 87 6.09 -7.11 -21.28
CA PHE A 87 6.07 -8.09 -20.19
C PHE A 87 4.62 -8.48 -19.83
N ASP A 88 4.32 -9.79 -19.83
CA ASP A 88 2.98 -10.32 -19.56
C ASP A 88 2.77 -10.55 -18.06
N TRP A 89 2.09 -9.61 -17.40
CA TRP A 89 1.78 -9.71 -15.98
C TRP A 89 0.80 -10.83 -15.65
N LYS A 90 -0.05 -11.21 -16.60
CA LYS A 90 -1.01 -12.30 -16.42
C LYS A 90 -0.31 -13.64 -16.38
N ALA A 91 0.54 -13.92 -17.37
CA ALA A 91 1.34 -15.15 -17.39
C ALA A 91 2.23 -15.25 -16.14
N TRP A 92 2.88 -14.15 -15.75
CA TRP A 92 3.67 -14.10 -14.52
C TRP A 92 2.86 -14.47 -13.27
N ALA A 93 1.64 -13.95 -13.12
CA ALA A 93 0.79 -14.23 -11.97
C ALA A 93 0.33 -15.70 -11.94
N GLU A 94 -0.07 -16.24 -13.09
CA GLU A 94 -0.50 -17.63 -13.23
C GLU A 94 0.63 -18.63 -12.93
N GLU A 95 1.89 -18.31 -13.27
CA GLU A 95 3.03 -19.17 -12.95
C GLU A 95 3.42 -19.13 -11.47
N ARG A 96 3.23 -17.99 -10.78
CA ARG A 96 3.78 -17.77 -9.45
C ARG A 96 2.82 -18.09 -8.30
N TYR A 97 1.51 -17.95 -8.50
CA TYR A 97 0.50 -18.09 -7.45
C TYR A 97 -0.48 -19.25 -7.67
N GLN A 98 -0.11 -20.22 -8.51
CA GLN A 98 -0.81 -21.51 -8.64
C GLN A 98 -0.86 -22.29 -7.32
#